data_AF-A0A1M3K072-F1
#
_entry.id   AF-A0A1M3K072-F1
#
_cell.length_a   1.000
_cell.length_b   1.000
_cell.length_c   1.000
_cell.angle_alpha   90.00
_cell.angle_beta   90.00
_cell.angle_gamma   90.00
#
_symmetry.space_group_name_H-M   'P 1'
#
loop_
_entity.id
_entity.type
_entity.pdbx_description
1 polymer ?
#
loop_
_entity_poly.entity_id
_entity_poly.type
_entity_poly.pdbx_seq_one_letter_code
_entity_poly.pdbx_strand_id
1 'polypeptide(L)'
;MKRNNRLGGILAVIGAVIGVIGHYFLFFQWYVAGMSAESAEPGCEILLKYLHPGLADLGLLGSALLAVAAYGFFTNKNWAFLLSQIGMVCALLSTWFINVPFMAASLPPVYFTLFFPYLLIYFLFLRLVEKVNWSRILLALAFGLAYIFCFMNGVSSTSRIITVGAPIFAVVDALHWVAMFGWAVIAVGVLMVPKEWMRVVGLSSAVLELIVGIPLAVVTAAELGRFSLFALAPISCLILLVILVWPGLWQKWSGAE
;
A
#
# COMPACT_ATOMS: atom_id res chain seq x y z
N MET A 1 -3.05 -11.72 -26.73
CA MET A 1 -4.16 -10.77 -27.00
C MET A 1 -3.65 -9.34 -26.84
N LYS A 2 -4.01 -8.42 -27.75
CA LYS A 2 -3.47 -7.03 -27.76
C LYS A 2 -4.08 -6.17 -26.63
N ARG A 3 -3.24 -5.35 -26.00
CA ARG A 3 -3.55 -4.35 -24.96
C ARG A 3 -4.52 -3.28 -25.47
N ASN A 4 -5.47 -2.84 -24.64
CA ASN A 4 -6.41 -1.77 -24.99
C ASN A 4 -5.89 -0.38 -24.55
N ASN A 5 -5.00 0.20 -25.35
CA ASN A 5 -4.38 1.49 -25.08
C ASN A 5 -5.38 2.65 -24.91
N ARG A 6 -6.47 2.69 -25.68
CA ARG A 6 -7.46 3.77 -25.56
C ARG A 6 -8.16 3.74 -24.20
N LEU A 7 -8.60 2.56 -23.76
CA LEU A 7 -9.20 2.40 -22.44
C LEU A 7 -8.19 2.68 -21.33
N GLY A 8 -6.94 2.22 -21.48
CA GLY A 8 -5.86 2.52 -20.53
C GLY A 8 -5.64 4.02 -20.35
N GLY A 9 -5.63 4.78 -21.45
CA GLY A 9 -5.51 6.23 -21.42
C GLY A 9 -6.69 6.90 -20.71
N ILE A 10 -7.93 6.48 -21.00
CA ILE A 10 -9.15 7.02 -20.35
C ILE A 10 -9.13 6.75 -18.84
N LEU A 11 -8.86 5.51 -18.43
CA LEU A 11 -8.78 5.14 -17.01
C LEU A 11 -7.67 5.89 -16.28
N ALA A 12 -6.53 6.10 -16.95
CA ALA A 12 -5.41 6.86 -16.39
C ALA A 12 -5.78 8.35 -16.19
N VAL A 13 -6.47 8.97 -17.15
CA VAL A 13 -6.99 10.34 -16.98
C VAL A 13 -7.98 10.42 -15.84
N ILE A 14 -8.96 9.49 -15.77
CA ILE A 14 -9.94 9.46 -14.68
C ILE A 14 -9.24 9.34 -13.33
N GLY A 15 -8.30 8.38 -13.20
CA GLY A 15 -7.53 8.18 -11.98
C GLY A 15 -6.69 9.41 -11.59
N ALA A 16 -6.08 10.09 -12.57
CA ALA A 16 -5.33 11.32 -12.32
C ALA A 16 -6.25 12.47 -11.84
N VAL A 17 -7.42 12.65 -12.48
CA VAL A 17 -8.39 13.69 -12.10
C VAL A 17 -8.98 13.44 -10.72
N ILE A 18 -9.40 12.20 -10.42
CA ILE A 18 -9.87 11.80 -9.09
C ILE A 18 -8.81 12.12 -8.04
N GLY A 19 -7.55 11.82 -8.35
CA GLY A 19 -6.46 12.03 -7.41
C GLY A 19 -6.14 13.49 -7.15
N VAL A 20 -5.94 14.29 -8.21
CA VAL A 20 -5.66 15.72 -8.06
C VAL A 20 -6.80 16.42 -7.34
N ILE A 21 -8.04 16.29 -7.84
CA ILE A 21 -9.19 17.00 -7.26
C ILE A 21 -9.51 16.44 -5.87
N GLY A 22 -9.58 15.13 -5.74
CA GLY A 22 -9.96 14.45 -4.50
C GLY A 22 -8.99 14.71 -3.36
N HIS A 23 -7.68 14.61 -3.59
CA HIS A 23 -6.70 14.86 -2.53
C HIS A 23 -6.72 16.32 -2.09
N TYR A 24 -6.77 17.30 -3.00
CA TYR A 24 -6.87 18.71 -2.60
C TYR A 24 -8.17 19.00 -1.84
N PHE A 25 -9.31 18.55 -2.37
CA PHE A 25 -10.60 18.79 -1.75
C PHE A 25 -10.67 18.21 -0.33
N LEU A 26 -10.33 16.92 -0.16
CA LEU A 26 -10.36 16.28 1.14
C LEU A 26 -9.30 16.85 2.09
N PHE A 27 -8.11 17.17 1.58
CA PHE A 27 -7.05 17.73 2.42
C PHE A 27 -7.46 19.09 2.98
N PHE A 28 -7.91 20.03 2.15
CA PHE A 28 -8.32 21.35 2.64
C PHE A 28 -9.55 21.30 3.56
N GLN A 29 -10.47 20.36 3.32
CA GLN A 29 -11.65 20.21 4.17
C GLN A 29 -11.31 19.59 5.53
N TRP A 30 -10.40 18.61 5.57
CA TRP A 30 -10.22 17.75 6.75
C TRP A 30 -8.90 17.93 7.48
N TYR A 31 -7.91 18.62 6.92
CA TYR A 31 -6.61 18.78 7.57
C TYR A 31 -6.71 19.53 8.89
N VAL A 32 -7.41 20.68 8.91
CA VAL A 32 -7.59 21.46 10.15
C VAL A 32 -8.43 20.70 11.16
N ALA A 33 -9.53 20.06 10.72
CA ALA A 33 -10.35 19.20 11.57
C ALA A 33 -9.54 18.05 12.19
N GLY A 34 -8.68 17.40 11.39
CA GLY A 34 -7.72 16.39 11.83
C GLY A 34 -6.77 16.91 12.91
N MET A 35 -6.14 18.06 12.64
CA MET A 35 -5.22 18.70 13.59
C MET A 35 -5.88 19.17 14.89
N SER A 36 -7.19 19.43 14.87
CA SER A 36 -7.97 19.87 16.03
C SER A 36 -8.66 18.73 16.79
N ALA A 37 -8.61 17.50 16.28
CA ALA A 37 -9.28 16.37 16.90
C ALA A 37 -8.55 15.92 18.16
N GLU A 38 -9.30 15.66 19.21
CA GLU A 38 -8.76 15.13 20.46
C GLU A 38 -8.21 13.72 20.22
N SER A 39 -6.92 13.57 20.48
CA SER A 39 -6.18 12.36 20.15
C SER A 39 -6.57 11.21 21.08
N ALA A 40 -7.06 10.08 20.55
CA ALA A 40 -7.39 8.92 21.38
C ALA A 40 -6.18 8.33 22.11
N GLU A 41 -4.96 8.54 21.59
CA GLU A 41 -3.70 8.17 22.24
C GLU A 41 -2.61 9.22 22.00
N PRO A 42 -1.66 9.42 22.94
CA PRO A 42 -0.50 10.28 22.72
C PRO A 42 0.28 9.86 21.46
N GLY A 43 0.46 10.79 20.51
CA GLY A 43 1.16 10.54 19.24
C GLY A 43 0.31 10.47 17.99
N CYS A 44 -1.01 10.28 18.10
CA CYS A 44 -1.91 10.36 16.94
C CYS A 44 -1.91 11.75 16.28
N GLU A 45 -1.67 12.82 17.05
CA GLU A 45 -1.47 14.18 16.52
C GLU A 45 -0.24 14.29 15.61
N ILE A 46 0.85 13.61 15.96
CA ILE A 46 2.09 13.58 15.14
C ILE A 46 1.81 12.83 13.84
N LEU A 47 1.08 11.72 13.92
CA LEU A 47 0.61 10.99 12.75
C LEU A 47 -0.25 11.89 11.85
N LEU A 48 -1.25 12.60 12.37
CA LEU A 48 -2.06 13.49 11.53
C LEU A 48 -1.25 14.66 10.97
N LYS A 49 -0.35 15.25 11.75
CA LYS A 49 0.45 16.42 11.35
C LYS A 49 1.42 16.11 10.21
N TYR A 50 2.08 14.96 10.22
CA TYR A 50 3.12 14.62 9.25
C TYR A 50 2.67 13.60 8.22
N LEU A 51 1.87 12.61 8.63
CA LEU A 51 1.45 11.54 7.73
C LEU A 51 0.33 11.96 6.79
N HIS A 52 -0.63 12.78 7.25
CA HIS A 52 -1.70 13.24 6.35
C HIS A 52 -1.14 14.06 5.18
N PRO A 53 -0.27 15.07 5.37
CA PRO A 53 0.39 15.75 4.26
C PRO A 53 1.26 14.81 3.42
N GLY A 54 2.10 13.98 4.05
CA GLY A 54 3.00 13.08 3.31
C GLY A 54 2.26 12.05 2.44
N LEU A 55 1.14 11.51 2.92
CA LEU A 55 0.29 10.62 2.13
C LEU A 55 -0.52 11.38 1.08
N ALA A 56 -0.94 12.62 1.36
CA ALA A 56 -1.56 13.45 0.33
C ALA A 56 -0.59 13.72 -0.83
N ASP A 57 0.67 14.05 -0.53
CA ASP A 57 1.74 14.22 -1.52
C ASP A 57 1.99 12.92 -2.30
N LEU A 58 1.99 11.77 -1.62
CA LEU A 58 2.12 10.47 -2.28
C LEU A 58 0.95 10.19 -3.23
N GLY A 59 -0.27 10.57 -2.85
CA GLY A 59 -1.46 10.49 -3.70
C GLY A 59 -1.39 11.42 -4.92
N LEU A 60 -0.91 12.65 -4.74
CA LEU A 60 -0.66 13.61 -5.82
C LEU A 60 0.45 13.10 -6.76
N LEU A 61 1.51 12.51 -6.23
CA LEU A 61 2.54 11.83 -7.03
C LEU A 61 1.94 10.69 -7.84
N GLY A 62 1.11 9.84 -7.23
CA GLY A 62 0.39 8.78 -7.94
C GLY A 62 -0.49 9.33 -9.07
N SER A 63 -1.12 10.48 -8.85
CA SER A 63 -1.93 11.18 -9.84
C SER A 63 -1.09 11.71 -11.01
N ALA A 64 0.08 12.28 -10.73
CA ALA A 64 1.03 12.73 -11.75
C ALA A 64 1.53 11.55 -12.61
N LEU A 65 1.87 10.42 -11.97
CA LEU A 65 2.26 9.20 -12.67
C LEU A 65 1.14 8.67 -13.57
N LEU A 66 -0.11 8.70 -13.11
CA LEU A 66 -1.27 8.33 -13.92
C LEU A 66 -1.50 9.29 -15.09
N ALA A 67 -1.30 10.60 -14.91
CA ALA A 67 -1.38 11.56 -16.01
C ALA A 67 -0.32 11.29 -17.10
N VAL A 68 0.92 11.00 -16.69
CA VAL A 68 2.00 10.62 -17.63
C VAL A 68 1.70 9.27 -18.28
N ALA A 69 1.18 8.30 -17.52
CA ALA A 69 0.73 7.02 -18.05
C ALA A 69 -0.38 7.19 -19.10
N ALA A 70 -1.29 8.14 -18.92
CA ALA A 70 -2.32 8.44 -19.91
C ALA A 70 -1.73 8.85 -21.26
N TYR A 71 -0.76 9.77 -21.26
CA TYR A 71 -0.01 10.11 -22.47
C TYR A 71 0.67 8.88 -23.09
N GLY A 72 1.31 8.04 -22.26
CA GLY A 72 1.93 6.80 -22.70
C GLY A 72 0.94 5.84 -23.36
N PHE A 73 -0.25 5.68 -22.79
CA PHE A 73 -1.30 4.84 -23.36
C PHE A 73 -1.80 5.40 -24.70
N PHE A 74 -2.14 6.68 -24.78
CA PHE A 74 -2.61 7.29 -26.03
C PHE A 74 -1.56 7.29 -27.14
N THR A 75 -0.27 7.32 -26.77
CA THR A 75 0.86 7.22 -27.72
C THR A 75 1.43 5.81 -27.86
N ASN A 76 0.73 4.79 -27.36
CA ASN A 76 1.08 3.37 -27.47
C ASN A 76 2.48 3.00 -26.92
N LYS A 77 2.95 3.67 -25.86
CA LYS A 77 4.24 3.40 -25.23
C LYS A 77 4.17 2.23 -24.26
N ASN A 78 5.24 1.42 -24.21
CA ASN A 78 5.28 0.22 -23.38
C ASN A 78 5.36 0.53 -21.88
N TRP A 79 6.03 1.61 -21.49
CA TRP A 79 6.19 2.03 -20.09
C TRP A 79 4.89 2.55 -19.44
N ALA A 80 3.85 2.82 -20.22
CA ALA A 80 2.58 3.36 -19.72
C ALA A 80 1.96 2.48 -18.64
N PHE A 81 2.01 1.16 -18.85
CA PHE A 81 1.47 0.22 -17.88
C PHE A 81 2.26 0.22 -16.57
N LEU A 82 3.59 0.20 -16.63
CA LEU A 82 4.44 0.28 -15.45
C LEU A 82 4.14 1.52 -14.62
N LEU A 83 4.12 2.70 -15.25
CA LEU A 83 3.83 3.95 -14.54
C LEU A 83 2.41 3.95 -13.96
N SER A 84 1.42 3.39 -14.67
CA SER A 84 0.07 3.27 -14.13
C SER A 84 0.04 2.40 -12.87
N GLN A 85 0.78 1.30 -12.82
CA GLN A 85 0.77 0.41 -11.66
C GLN A 85 1.50 1.03 -10.46
N ILE A 86 2.62 1.72 -10.69
CA ILE A 86 3.30 2.50 -9.63
C ILE A 86 2.34 3.58 -9.10
N GLY A 87 1.69 4.33 -9.99
CA GLY A 87 0.71 5.36 -9.62
C GLY A 87 -0.47 4.78 -8.83
N MET A 88 -0.98 3.61 -9.22
CA MET A 88 -2.04 2.90 -8.50
C MET A 88 -1.60 2.46 -7.10
N VAL A 89 -0.38 1.95 -6.92
CA VAL A 89 0.13 1.58 -5.59
C VAL A 89 0.25 2.81 -4.69
N CYS A 90 0.79 3.92 -5.19
CA CYS A 90 0.85 5.19 -4.45
C CYS A 90 -0.55 5.70 -4.06
N ALA A 91 -1.49 5.69 -5.01
CA ALA A 91 -2.87 6.14 -4.78
C ALA A 91 -3.62 5.24 -3.79
N LEU A 92 -3.49 3.92 -3.88
CA LEU A 92 -4.16 2.99 -2.98
C LEU A 92 -3.59 3.07 -1.56
N LEU A 93 -2.27 3.21 -1.38
CA LEU A 93 -1.69 3.41 -0.05
C LEU A 93 -2.20 4.72 0.57
N SER A 94 -2.05 5.84 -0.14
CA SER A 94 -2.41 7.17 0.36
C SER A 94 -3.88 7.26 0.75
N THR A 95 -4.77 6.78 -0.12
CA THR A 95 -6.21 6.87 0.11
C THR A 95 -6.74 5.85 1.11
N TRP A 96 -6.03 4.74 1.36
CA TRP A 96 -6.41 3.80 2.41
C TRP A 96 -5.89 4.26 3.77
N PHE A 97 -4.60 4.58 3.85
CA PHE A 97 -3.90 4.72 5.13
C PHE A 97 -4.26 5.99 5.88
N ILE A 98 -4.59 7.10 5.21
CA ILE A 98 -5.05 8.34 5.88
C ILE A 98 -6.27 8.07 6.78
N ASN A 99 -7.10 7.08 6.45
CA ASN A 99 -8.27 6.74 7.26
C ASN A 99 -7.91 6.12 8.61
N VAL A 100 -6.73 5.49 8.75
CA VAL A 100 -6.31 4.86 10.01
C VAL A 100 -6.17 5.89 11.14
N PRO A 101 -5.35 6.96 11.01
CA PRO A 101 -5.27 7.99 12.04
C PRO A 101 -6.57 8.79 12.18
N PHE A 102 -7.36 8.96 11.11
CA PHE A 102 -8.70 9.59 11.23
C PHE A 102 -9.62 8.78 12.13
N MET A 103 -9.76 7.48 11.89
CA MET A 103 -10.59 6.62 12.72
C MET A 103 -10.05 6.51 14.15
N ALA A 104 -8.71 6.51 14.32
CA ALA A 104 -8.11 6.56 15.65
C ALA A 104 -8.45 7.86 16.39
N ALA A 105 -8.54 9.00 15.71
CA ALA A 105 -8.99 10.28 16.24
C ALA A 105 -10.53 10.44 16.25
N SER A 106 -11.29 9.35 16.07
CA SER A 106 -12.77 9.36 16.02
C SER A 106 -13.35 10.26 14.90
N LEU A 107 -12.59 10.48 13.84
CA LEU A 107 -13.01 11.17 12.61
C LEU A 107 -13.52 10.16 11.57
N PRO A 108 -14.43 10.57 10.68
CA PRO A 108 -14.94 9.69 9.63
C PRO A 108 -13.83 9.32 8.62
N PRO A 109 -13.81 8.09 8.07
CA PRO A 109 -12.82 7.64 7.09
C PRO A 109 -13.11 8.19 5.68
N VAL A 110 -12.96 9.50 5.51
CA VAL A 110 -13.39 10.21 4.30
C VAL A 110 -12.58 9.87 3.05
N TYR A 111 -11.32 9.44 3.18
CA TYR A 111 -10.49 9.06 2.04
C TYR A 111 -10.91 7.73 1.41
N PHE A 112 -11.77 6.94 2.07
CA PHE A 112 -12.39 5.79 1.43
C PHE A 112 -13.25 6.16 0.22
N THR A 113 -13.73 7.41 0.14
CA THR A 113 -14.40 7.94 -1.06
C THR A 113 -13.48 7.99 -2.29
N LEU A 114 -12.15 8.04 -2.10
CA LEU A 114 -11.16 7.94 -3.18
C LEU A 114 -10.61 6.51 -3.32
N PHE A 115 -10.42 5.81 -2.21
CA PHE A 115 -9.87 4.45 -2.20
C PHE A 115 -10.68 3.48 -3.04
N PHE A 116 -12.01 3.42 -2.85
CA PHE A 116 -12.84 2.45 -3.58
C PHE A 116 -12.89 2.71 -5.09
N PRO A 117 -13.01 3.96 -5.58
CA PRO A 117 -12.81 4.26 -6.99
C PRO A 117 -11.44 3.82 -7.53
N TYR A 118 -10.36 4.07 -6.79
CA TYR A 118 -9.03 3.59 -7.20
C TYR A 118 -8.95 2.07 -7.24
N LEU A 119 -9.52 1.37 -6.25
CA LEU A 119 -9.55 -0.08 -6.23
C LEU A 119 -10.31 -0.64 -7.44
N LEU A 120 -11.42 -0.01 -7.82
CA LEU A 120 -12.13 -0.35 -9.04
C LEU A 120 -11.25 -0.10 -10.28
N ILE A 121 -10.63 1.07 -10.39
CA ILE A 121 -9.74 1.41 -11.51
C ILE A 121 -8.56 0.42 -11.62
N TYR A 122 -7.99 -0.02 -10.50
CA TYR A 122 -6.95 -1.05 -10.45
C TYR A 122 -7.42 -2.34 -11.14
N PHE A 123 -8.59 -2.87 -10.76
CA PHE A 123 -9.14 -4.06 -11.42
C PHE A 123 -9.46 -3.83 -12.90
N LEU A 124 -9.98 -2.65 -13.27
CA LEU A 124 -10.27 -2.31 -14.66
C LEU A 124 -9.00 -2.25 -15.52
N PHE A 125 -7.92 -1.65 -15.02
CA PHE A 125 -6.61 -1.67 -15.70
C PHE A 125 -6.15 -3.10 -15.94
N LEU A 126 -6.10 -3.91 -14.89
CA LEU A 126 -5.55 -5.25 -15.00
C LEU A 126 -6.41 -6.16 -15.88
N ARG A 127 -7.73 -6.12 -15.72
CA ARG A 127 -8.62 -7.07 -16.40
C ARG A 127 -9.01 -6.63 -17.81
N LEU A 128 -9.28 -5.34 -18.03
CA LEU A 128 -9.83 -4.84 -19.29
C LEU A 128 -8.78 -4.21 -20.20
N VAL A 129 -7.70 -3.66 -19.64
CA VAL A 129 -6.61 -3.05 -20.44
C VAL A 129 -5.55 -4.09 -20.79
N GLU A 130 -4.95 -4.72 -19.77
CA GLU A 130 -3.84 -5.69 -19.95
C GLU A 130 -4.29 -7.15 -19.99
N LYS A 131 -5.53 -7.45 -19.59
CA LYS A 131 -6.10 -8.82 -19.60
C LYS A 131 -5.28 -9.80 -18.76
N VAL A 132 -4.79 -9.33 -17.61
CA VAL A 132 -4.08 -10.13 -16.62
C VAL A 132 -5.01 -11.19 -16.03
N ASN A 133 -4.47 -12.40 -15.78
CA ASN A 133 -5.22 -13.49 -15.16
C ASN A 133 -5.57 -13.18 -13.69
N TRP A 134 -6.75 -13.62 -13.25
CA TRP A 134 -7.25 -13.37 -11.89
C TRP A 134 -6.31 -13.86 -10.79
N SER A 135 -5.64 -15.01 -10.97
CA SER A 135 -4.68 -15.52 -9.99
C SER A 135 -3.55 -14.52 -9.74
N ARG A 136 -3.01 -13.91 -10.81
CA ARG A 136 -1.92 -12.93 -10.73
C ARG A 136 -2.41 -11.61 -10.15
N ILE A 137 -3.64 -11.19 -10.50
CA ILE A 137 -4.27 -9.99 -9.92
C ILE A 137 -4.42 -10.13 -8.41
N LEU A 138 -4.98 -11.26 -7.94
CA LEU A 138 -5.19 -11.51 -6.52
C LEU A 138 -3.87 -11.69 -5.77
N LEU A 139 -2.87 -12.31 -6.39
CA LEU A 139 -1.52 -12.41 -5.82
C LEU A 139 -0.88 -11.02 -5.64
N ALA A 140 -0.96 -10.16 -6.66
CA ALA A 140 -0.46 -8.78 -6.57
C ALA A 140 -1.22 -7.96 -5.51
N LEU A 141 -2.54 -8.15 -5.40
CA LEU A 141 -3.35 -7.51 -4.35
C LEU A 141 -2.90 -7.98 -2.95
N ALA A 142 -2.64 -9.28 -2.78
CA ALA A 142 -2.14 -9.82 -1.52
C ALA A 142 -0.76 -9.25 -1.16
N PHE A 143 0.14 -9.08 -2.13
CA PHE A 143 1.39 -8.34 -1.93
C PHE A 143 1.15 -6.88 -1.54
N GLY A 144 0.18 -6.21 -2.17
CA GLY A 144 -0.24 -4.87 -1.81
C GLY A 144 -0.77 -4.75 -0.37
N LEU A 145 -1.49 -5.75 0.12
CA LEU A 145 -1.95 -5.78 1.52
C LEU A 145 -0.77 -5.95 2.49
N ALA A 146 0.16 -6.85 2.21
CA ALA A 146 1.36 -6.99 3.04
C ALA A 146 2.22 -5.72 3.04
N TYR A 147 2.35 -5.06 1.89
CA TYR A 147 2.95 -3.74 1.78
C TYR A 147 2.29 -2.71 2.70
N ILE A 148 0.96 -2.62 2.70
CA ILE A 148 0.20 -1.70 3.56
C ILE A 148 0.41 -2.02 5.05
N PHE A 149 0.39 -3.30 5.43
CA PHE A 149 0.56 -3.68 6.84
C PHE A 149 2.00 -3.47 7.33
N CYS A 150 3.03 -3.76 6.51
CA CYS A 150 4.40 -3.41 6.85
C CYS A 150 4.59 -1.89 6.98
N PHE A 151 3.97 -1.10 6.08
CA PHE A 151 3.95 0.36 6.20
C PHE A 151 3.28 0.80 7.52
N MET A 152 2.17 0.17 7.90
CA MET A 152 1.49 0.43 9.16
C MET A 152 2.39 0.19 10.37
N ASN A 153 3.14 -0.91 10.37
CA ASN A 153 4.07 -1.25 11.44
C ASN A 153 5.23 -0.25 11.51
N GLY A 154 5.80 0.17 10.38
CA GLY A 154 6.83 1.20 10.32
C GLY A 154 6.32 2.54 10.88
N VAL A 155 5.21 3.06 10.34
CA VAL A 155 4.61 4.32 10.80
C VAL A 155 4.28 4.30 12.28
N SER A 156 3.67 3.21 12.75
CA SER A 156 3.27 3.08 14.16
C SER A 156 4.49 2.94 15.08
N SER A 157 5.54 2.25 14.65
CA SER A 157 6.80 2.14 15.39
C SER A 157 7.49 3.51 15.49
N THR A 158 7.63 4.21 14.37
CA THR A 158 8.17 5.58 14.34
C THR A 158 7.40 6.51 15.29
N SER A 159 6.07 6.47 15.28
CA SER A 159 5.24 7.25 16.21
C SER A 159 5.50 6.90 17.67
N ARG A 160 5.63 5.61 18.00
CA ARG A 160 5.90 5.13 19.36
C ARG A 160 7.31 5.43 19.84
N ILE A 161 8.30 5.50 18.94
CA ILE A 161 9.64 5.98 19.27
C ILE A 161 9.57 7.43 19.76
N ILE A 162 8.81 8.28 19.07
CA ILE A 162 8.70 9.71 19.41
C ILE A 162 7.91 9.93 20.71
N THR A 163 6.90 9.10 20.97
CA THR A 163 5.92 9.35 22.04
C THR A 163 6.15 8.55 23.31
N VAL A 164 6.63 7.31 23.19
CA VAL A 164 6.87 6.39 24.31
C VAL A 164 8.36 6.17 24.52
N GLY A 165 9.16 6.13 23.45
CA GLY A 165 10.60 5.94 23.52
C GLY A 165 11.04 4.52 23.92
N ALA A 166 10.15 3.52 23.85
CA ALA A 166 10.49 2.16 24.23
C ALA A 166 11.45 1.51 23.21
N PRO A 167 12.52 0.82 23.66
CA PRO A 167 13.57 0.27 22.78
C PRO A 167 13.07 -0.72 21.72
N ILE A 168 11.98 -1.45 22.02
CA ILE A 168 11.41 -2.43 21.11
C ILE A 168 10.98 -1.81 19.78
N PHE A 169 10.45 -0.58 19.79
CA PHE A 169 10.05 0.10 18.56
C PHE A 169 11.28 0.56 17.75
N ALA A 170 12.34 1.01 18.43
CA ALA A 170 13.56 1.49 17.77
C ALA A 170 14.34 0.36 17.07
N VAL A 171 14.40 -0.83 17.66
CA VAL A 171 15.18 -1.95 17.09
C VAL A 171 14.53 -2.56 15.84
N VAL A 172 13.20 -2.46 15.71
CA VAL A 172 12.42 -3.07 14.63
C VAL A 172 12.02 -2.12 13.51
N ASP A 173 11.93 -0.81 13.78
CA ASP A 173 11.33 0.20 12.88
C ASP A 173 11.89 0.15 11.45
N ALA A 174 13.21 0.28 11.30
CA ALA A 174 13.86 0.31 9.98
C ALA A 174 13.56 -0.94 9.12
N LEU A 175 13.42 -2.10 9.76
CA LEU A 175 13.22 -3.37 9.05
C LEU A 175 11.78 -3.54 8.55
N HIS A 176 10.78 -2.93 9.21
CA HIS A 176 9.42 -2.84 8.68
C HIS A 176 9.39 -2.05 7.36
N TRP A 177 10.15 -0.94 7.28
CA TRP A 177 10.29 -0.16 6.05
C TRP A 177 10.97 -0.97 4.93
N VAL A 178 12.00 -1.75 5.25
CA VAL A 178 12.67 -2.63 4.27
C VAL A 178 11.70 -3.69 3.72
N ALA A 179 10.94 -4.38 4.59
CA ALA A 179 9.94 -5.35 4.19
C ALA A 179 8.84 -4.71 3.32
N MET A 180 8.37 -3.52 3.72
CA MET A 180 7.39 -2.73 2.98
C MET A 180 7.86 -2.41 1.54
N PHE A 181 9.10 -1.96 1.35
CA PHE A 181 9.64 -1.71 0.01
C PHE A 181 9.74 -2.99 -0.83
N GLY A 182 10.16 -4.10 -0.21
CA GLY A 182 10.19 -5.39 -0.89
C GLY A 182 8.82 -5.82 -1.41
N TRP A 183 7.78 -5.71 -0.59
CA TRP A 183 6.39 -5.97 -0.99
C TRP A 183 5.90 -5.01 -2.08
N ALA A 184 6.22 -3.72 -2.01
CA ALA A 184 5.84 -2.74 -3.03
C ALA A 184 6.45 -3.08 -4.40
N VAL A 185 7.75 -3.45 -4.42
CA VAL A 185 8.47 -3.83 -5.64
C VAL A 185 7.82 -5.04 -6.30
N ILE A 186 7.48 -6.09 -5.53
CA ILE A 186 6.92 -7.31 -6.10
C ILE A 186 5.43 -7.18 -6.43
N ALA A 187 4.68 -6.32 -5.73
CA ALA A 187 3.28 -6.02 -6.07
C ALA A 187 3.16 -5.43 -7.47
N VAL A 188 4.07 -4.52 -7.85
CA VAL A 188 4.16 -3.99 -9.22
C VAL A 188 4.85 -4.99 -10.16
N GLY A 189 5.97 -5.57 -9.73
CA GLY A 189 6.83 -6.41 -10.56
C GLY A 189 6.12 -7.65 -11.09
N VAL A 190 5.34 -8.33 -10.25
CA VAL A 190 4.61 -9.55 -10.64
C VAL A 190 3.59 -9.28 -11.74
N LEU A 191 3.04 -8.06 -11.84
CA LEU A 191 2.09 -7.68 -12.87
C LEU A 191 2.75 -7.46 -14.23
N MET A 192 4.06 -7.16 -14.25
CA MET A 192 4.83 -6.97 -15.48
C MET A 192 5.27 -8.32 -16.06
N VAL A 193 6.40 -8.84 -15.56
CA VAL A 193 6.99 -10.10 -15.97
C VAL A 193 7.47 -10.80 -14.70
N PRO A 194 6.72 -11.79 -14.20
CA PRO A 194 7.12 -12.56 -13.04
C PRO A 194 8.48 -13.23 -13.27
N LYS A 195 9.37 -13.11 -12.28
CA LYS A 195 10.71 -13.72 -12.30
C LYS A 195 11.02 -14.32 -10.94
N GLU A 196 11.86 -15.35 -10.90
CA GLU A 196 12.17 -16.04 -9.64
C GLU A 196 12.81 -15.11 -8.58
N TRP A 197 13.58 -14.11 -8.99
CA TRP A 197 14.12 -13.12 -8.04
C TRP A 197 13.01 -12.37 -7.27
N MET A 198 11.84 -12.18 -7.87
CA MET A 198 10.70 -11.54 -7.19
C MET A 198 10.16 -12.45 -6.09
N ARG A 199 10.14 -13.77 -6.31
CA ARG A 199 9.80 -14.75 -5.29
C ARG A 199 10.81 -14.67 -4.13
N VAL A 200 12.10 -14.59 -4.43
CA VAL A 200 13.16 -14.43 -3.42
C VAL A 200 12.96 -13.15 -2.61
N VAL A 201 12.69 -12.00 -3.27
CA VAL A 201 12.39 -10.74 -2.56
C VAL A 201 11.14 -10.87 -1.67
N GLY A 202 10.09 -11.53 -2.14
CA GLY A 202 8.90 -11.80 -1.34
C GLY A 202 9.18 -12.69 -0.14
N LEU A 203 9.97 -13.76 -0.30
CA LEU A 203 10.41 -14.63 0.79
C LEU A 203 11.24 -13.85 1.81
N SER A 204 12.20 -13.05 1.37
CA SER A 204 13.02 -12.22 2.23
C SER A 204 12.18 -11.19 3.00
N SER A 205 11.24 -10.53 2.33
CA SER A 205 10.35 -9.54 2.96
C SER A 205 9.43 -10.19 3.98
N ALA A 206 8.89 -11.37 3.67
CA ALA A 206 8.04 -12.13 4.58
C ALA A 206 8.80 -12.57 5.83
N VAL A 207 9.97 -13.19 5.66
CA VAL A 207 10.78 -13.67 6.78
C VAL A 207 11.26 -12.49 7.63
N LEU A 208 11.68 -11.39 7.01
CA LEU A 208 12.09 -10.18 7.72
C LEU A 208 10.96 -9.66 8.60
N GLU A 209 9.75 -9.48 8.06
CA GLU A 209 8.59 -9.01 8.81
C GLU A 209 8.19 -9.99 9.93
N LEU A 210 8.33 -11.30 9.74
CA LEU A 210 8.07 -12.26 10.81
C LEU A 210 9.07 -12.12 11.97
N ILE A 211 10.36 -11.93 11.67
CA ILE A 211 11.42 -11.76 12.67
C ILE A 211 11.17 -10.51 13.52
N VAL A 212 10.75 -9.40 12.91
CA VAL A 212 10.61 -8.13 13.63
C VAL A 212 9.19 -7.88 14.14
N GLY A 213 8.18 -8.32 13.39
CA GLY A 213 6.78 -8.08 13.68
C GLY A 213 6.20 -9.01 14.74
N ILE A 214 6.63 -10.27 14.84
CA ILE A 214 6.12 -11.18 15.87
C ILE A 214 6.49 -10.70 17.28
N PRO A 215 7.78 -10.40 17.60
CA PRO A 215 8.13 -9.91 18.93
C PRO A 215 7.38 -8.62 19.28
N LEU A 216 7.30 -7.69 18.33
CA LEU A 216 6.57 -6.43 18.49
C LEU A 216 5.08 -6.67 18.80
N ALA A 217 4.42 -7.55 18.05
CA ALA A 217 3.02 -7.89 18.26
C ALA A 217 2.79 -8.55 19.63
N VAL A 218 3.69 -9.44 20.07
CA VAL A 218 3.57 -10.11 21.37
C VAL A 218 3.72 -9.12 22.52
N VAL A 219 4.77 -8.29 22.51
CA VAL A 219 5.02 -7.28 23.56
C VAL A 219 3.84 -6.31 23.64
N THR A 220 3.41 -5.76 22.51
CA THR A 220 2.31 -4.79 22.48
C THR A 220 0.97 -5.42 22.86
N ALA A 221 0.71 -6.68 22.49
CA ALA A 221 -0.51 -7.37 22.93
C ALA A 221 -0.52 -7.62 24.45
N ALA A 222 0.63 -7.97 25.03
CA ALA A 222 0.77 -8.15 26.47
C ALA A 222 0.57 -6.83 27.23
N GLU A 223 1.13 -5.72 26.73
CA GLU A 223 0.96 -4.38 27.32
C GLU A 223 -0.48 -3.87 27.23
N LEU A 224 -1.15 -4.10 26.10
CA LEU A 224 -2.52 -3.62 25.87
C LEU A 224 -3.60 -4.52 26.49
N GLY A 225 -3.26 -5.77 26.83
CA GLY A 225 -4.23 -6.78 27.28
C GLY A 225 -5.27 -7.16 26.21
N ARG A 226 -5.01 -6.87 24.94
CA ARG A 226 -5.91 -7.12 23.80
C ARG A 226 -5.11 -7.40 22.52
N PHE A 227 -5.82 -7.73 21.43
CA PHE A 227 -5.20 -7.95 20.12
C PHE A 227 -4.44 -6.71 19.66
N SER A 228 -3.19 -6.91 19.23
CA SER A 228 -2.33 -5.86 18.70
C SER A 228 -2.46 -5.74 17.18
N LEU A 229 -2.70 -4.53 16.68
CA LEU A 229 -2.73 -4.26 15.25
C LEU A 229 -1.36 -4.47 14.58
N PHE A 230 -0.26 -4.47 15.35
CA PHE A 230 1.07 -4.83 14.85
C PHE A 230 1.14 -6.29 14.36
N ALA A 231 0.18 -7.14 14.75
CA ALA A 231 0.10 -8.53 14.31
C ALA A 231 -0.38 -8.69 12.85
N LEU A 232 -1.02 -7.68 12.24
CA LEU A 232 -1.58 -7.80 10.89
C LEU A 232 -0.49 -8.05 9.84
N ALA A 233 0.64 -7.36 9.94
CA ALA A 233 1.76 -7.54 9.01
C ALA A 233 2.38 -8.95 9.11
N PRO A 234 2.80 -9.47 10.28
CA PRO A 234 3.35 -10.82 10.37
C PRO A 234 2.32 -11.89 10.01
N ILE A 235 1.02 -11.73 10.31
CA ILE A 235 -0.01 -12.68 9.86
C ILE A 235 -0.07 -12.73 8.33
N SER A 236 -0.14 -11.57 7.68
CA SER A 236 -0.18 -11.49 6.21
C SER A 236 1.09 -12.07 5.56
N CYS A 237 2.25 -11.78 6.16
CA CYS A 237 3.55 -12.27 5.70
C CYS A 237 3.70 -13.78 5.91
N LEU A 238 3.13 -14.34 6.99
CA LEU A 238 3.11 -15.79 7.20
C LEU A 238 2.29 -16.49 6.12
N ILE A 239 1.09 -15.97 5.82
CA ILE A 239 0.23 -16.51 4.76
C ILE A 239 0.95 -16.47 3.41
N LEU A 240 1.57 -15.33 3.07
CA LEU A 240 2.31 -15.17 1.83
C LEU A 240 3.57 -16.03 1.79
N LEU A 241 4.28 -16.20 2.91
CA LEU A 241 5.43 -17.10 3.00
C LEU A 241 5.02 -18.53 2.65
N VAL A 242 3.93 -19.02 3.25
CA VAL A 242 3.39 -20.35 2.93
C VAL A 242 3.05 -20.46 1.45
N ILE A 243 2.36 -19.46 0.89
CA ILE A 243 2.01 -19.42 -0.55
C ILE A 243 3.27 -19.45 -1.43
N LEU A 244 4.29 -18.67 -1.09
CA LEU A 244 5.51 -18.54 -1.88
C LEU A 244 6.41 -19.77 -1.79
N VAL A 245 6.43 -20.49 -0.66
CA VAL A 245 7.20 -21.73 -0.50
C VAL A 245 6.47 -22.93 -1.11
N TRP A 246 5.14 -22.90 -1.18
CA TRP A 246 4.35 -24.03 -1.65
C TRP A 246 4.78 -24.50 -3.06
N PRO A 247 5.10 -25.79 -3.25
CA PRO A 247 5.60 -26.30 -4.52
C PRO A 247 4.66 -25.99 -5.69
N GLY A 248 5.20 -25.33 -6.72
CA GLY A 248 4.47 -25.01 -7.95
C GLY A 248 3.42 -23.90 -7.84
N LEU A 249 3.15 -23.36 -6.65
CA LEU A 249 2.09 -22.35 -6.49
C LEU A 249 2.52 -20.99 -7.06
N TRP A 250 3.78 -20.62 -6.88
CA TRP A 250 4.37 -19.43 -7.50
C TRP A 250 4.20 -19.45 -9.02
N GLN A 251 4.62 -20.54 -9.68
CA GLN A 251 4.49 -20.70 -11.13
C GLN A 251 3.02 -20.69 -11.56
N LYS A 252 2.16 -21.42 -10.84
CA LYS A 252 0.72 -21.51 -11.16
C LYS A 252 0.02 -20.16 -11.08
N TRP A 253 0.30 -19.36 -10.05
CA TRP A 253 -0.45 -18.13 -9.78
C TRP A 253 0.14 -16.91 -10.47
N SER A 254 1.48 -16.81 -10.47
CA SER A 254 2.17 -15.75 -11.18
C SER A 254 2.25 -16.02 -12.67
N GLY A 255 2.26 -17.26 -13.14
CA GLY A 255 2.57 -17.60 -14.54
C GLY A 255 4.03 -17.34 -14.90
N ALA A 256 4.93 -17.43 -13.91
CA ALA A 256 6.37 -17.51 -14.15
C ALA A 256 6.70 -18.84 -14.83
N GLU A 257 7.51 -18.78 -15.88
CA GLU A 257 8.14 -19.94 -16.54
C GLU A 257 9.42 -20.36 -15.81
#